data_AF-A0A7J4SR38-F1
#
_entry.id   AF-A0A7J4SR38-F1
#
_cell.length_a   1.000
_cell.length_b   1.000
_cell.length_c   1.000
_cell.angle_alpha   90.00
_cell.angle_beta   90.00
_cell.angle_gamma   90.00
#
_symmetry.space_group_name_H-M   'P 1'
#
loop_
_entity.id
_entity.type
_entity.pdbx_description
1 polymer ?
#
loop_
_entity_poly.entity_id
_entity_poly.type
_entity_poly.pdbx_seq_one_letter_code
_entity_poly.pdbx_strand_id
1 'polypeptide(L)' 'MSERLLPSDDPIAEEVLEWTIEKDARDIAQIMHWLEQTNGRRDRMVLMSRAKDLIDEMLHAIGRLDELR' A
#
# COMPACT_ATOMS: atom_id res chain seq x y z
N MET A 1 -5.62 -4.95 -21.14
CA MET A 1 -6.37 -4.35 -20.02
C MET A 1 -7.81 -4.32 -20.45
N SER A 2 -8.61 -5.30 -20.03
CA SER A 2 -10.02 -5.37 -20.41
C SER A 2 -10.77 -4.31 -19.61
N GLU A 3 -11.27 -3.27 -20.29
CA GLU A 3 -12.26 -2.37 -19.71
C GLU A 3 -13.49 -3.19 -19.34
N ARG A 4 -13.79 -3.24 -18.03
CA ARG A 4 -14.88 -4.04 -17.48
C ARG A 4 -16.20 -3.41 -17.90
N LEU A 5 -17.09 -4.20 -18.48
CA LEU A 5 -18.41 -3.78 -18.96
C LEU A 5 -19.46 -3.64 -17.83
N LEU A 6 -19.14 -4.06 -16.60
CA LEU A 6 -19.98 -3.92 -15.40
C LEU A 6 -19.16 -3.28 -14.27
N PRO A 7 -19.75 -2.36 -13.48
CA PRO A 7 -19.11 -1.80 -12.29
C PRO A 7 -18.89 -2.90 -11.22
N SER A 8 -17.90 -2.72 -10.36
CA SER A 8 -17.68 -3.59 -9.19
C SER A 8 -18.92 -3.62 -8.28
N ASP A 9 -19.06 -4.71 -7.51
CA ASP A 9 -20.11 -4.89 -6.50
C ASP A 9 -20.12 -3.75 -5.45
N ASP A 10 -18.97 -3.14 -5.19
CA ASP A 10 -18.83 -1.91 -4.40
C ASP A 10 -17.78 -0.98 -5.04
N PRO A 11 -18.20 -0.07 -5.95
CA PRO A 11 -17.27 0.77 -6.70
C PRO A 11 -16.54 1.80 -5.83
N ILE A 12 -17.13 2.19 -4.69
CA ILE A 12 -16.47 3.11 -3.76
C ILE A 12 -15.38 2.36 -2.99
N ALA A 13 -15.66 1.14 -2.54
CA ALA A 13 -14.64 0.32 -1.90
C ALA A 13 -13.48 0.03 -2.87
N GLU A 14 -13.77 -0.25 -4.14
CA GLU A 14 -12.74 -0.44 -5.17
C GLU A 14 -11.83 0.80 -5.30
N GLU A 15 -12.40 2.00 -5.46
CA GLU A 15 -11.64 3.25 -5.57
C GLU A 15 -10.78 3.53 -4.32
N VAL A 16 -11.32 3.28 -3.13
CA VAL A 16 -10.58 3.46 -1.86
C VAL A 16 -9.42 2.47 -1.75
N LEU A 17 -9.60 1.22 -2.18
CA LEU A 17 -8.55 0.21 -2.15
C LEU A 17 -7.43 0.52 -3.15
N GLU A 18 -7.79 0.95 -4.37
CA GLU A 18 -6.81 1.42 -5.36
C GLU A 18 -6.02 2.62 -4.84
N TRP A 19 -6.70 3.61 -4.26
CA TRP A 19 -6.06 4.77 -3.65
C TRP A 19 -5.12 4.36 -2.49
N THR A 20 -5.53 3.40 -1.66
CA THR A 20 -4.72 2.88 -0.55
C THR A 20 -3.41 2.29 -1.06
N ILE A 21 -3.48 1.45 -2.10
CA ILE A 21 -2.29 0.85 -2.71
C ILE A 21 -1.33 1.92 -3.25
N GLU A 22 -1.86 2.92 -3.97
CA GLU A 22 -1.04 4.01 -4.52
C GLU A 22 -0.41 4.90 -3.45
N LYS A 23 -1.14 5.14 -2.36
CA LYS A 23 -0.67 5.92 -1.22
C LYS A 23 0.44 5.16 -0.49
N ASP A 24 0.21 3.90 -0.15
CA ASP A 24 1.17 3.09 0.61
C ASP A 24 2.47 2.87 -0.18
N ALA A 25 2.38 2.71 -1.50
CA ALA A 25 3.57 2.62 -2.36
C ALA A 25 4.44 3.89 -2.29
N ARG A 26 3.81 5.07 -2.30
CA ARG A 26 4.52 6.35 -2.15
C ARG A 26 5.11 6.51 -0.74
N ASP A 27 4.38 6.13 0.28
CA ASP A 27 4.83 6.21 1.68
C ASP A 27 6.00 5.25 1.94
N ILE A 28 5.97 4.02 1.40
CA ILE A 28 7.09 3.08 1.46
C ILE A 28 8.32 3.65 0.76
N ALA A 29 8.18 4.21 -0.45
CA ALA A 29 9.30 4.83 -1.16
C ALA A 29 9.94 5.96 -0.33
N GLN A 30 9.12 6.77 0.32
CA GLN A 30 9.59 7.83 1.22
C GLN A 30 10.32 7.28 2.45
N ILE A 31 9.82 6.19 3.05
CA ILE A 31 10.48 5.52 4.17
C ILE A 31 11.83 4.95 3.77
N MET A 32 11.93 4.31 2.59
CA MET A 32 13.19 3.79 2.08
C MET A 32 14.21 4.91 1.86
N HIS A 33 13.77 6.04 1.31
CA HIS A 33 14.63 7.22 1.18
C HIS A 33 15.15 7.75 2.53
N TRP A 34 14.32 7.76 3.58
CA TRP A 34 14.77 8.13 4.93
C TRP A 34 15.70 7.09 5.56
N LEU A 35 15.50 5.81 5.26
CA LEU A 35 16.34 4.73 5.78
C LEU A 35 17.80 4.88 5.35
N GLU A 36 18.03 5.27 4.08
CA GLU A 36 19.36 5.53 3.53
C GLU A 36 20.11 6.64 4.27
N GLN A 37 19.39 7.64 4.77
CA GLN A 37 19.95 8.81 5.44
C GLN A 37 20.12 8.62 6.95
N THR A 38 19.51 7.57 7.51
CA THR A 38 19.46 7.34 8.95
C THR A 38 20.70 6.58 9.44
N ASN A 39 21.40 7.09 10.45
CA ASN A 39 22.59 6.44 11.03
C ASN A 39 22.29 5.59 12.28
N GLY A 40 21.16 5.83 12.94
CA GLY A 40 20.77 5.12 14.16
C GLY A 40 20.17 3.76 13.89
N ARG A 41 20.71 2.69 14.49
CA ARG A 41 20.13 1.33 14.41
C ARG A 41 18.68 1.30 14.87
N ARG A 42 18.35 2.00 15.96
CA ARG A 42 16.99 2.07 16.51
C ARG A 42 16.03 2.73 15.52
N ASP A 43 16.43 3.85 14.94
CA ASP A 43 15.60 4.60 14.00
C ASP A 43 15.38 3.81 12.70
N ARG A 44 16.41 3.11 12.21
CA ARG A 44 16.27 2.16 11.09
C ARG A 44 15.25 1.07 11.39
N MET A 45 15.25 0.50 12.60
CA MET A 45 14.26 -0.51 12.99
C MET A 45 12.83 0.06 13.02
N VAL A 46 12.65 1.31 13.45
CA VAL A 46 11.34 1.98 13.44
C VAL A 46 10.85 2.19 12.01
N LEU A 47 11.71 2.70 11.13
CA LEU A 47 11.39 2.88 9.71
C LEU A 47 11.04 1.55 9.04
N MET A 48 11.82 0.50 9.30
CA MET A 48 11.55 -0.84 8.76
C MET A 48 10.24 -1.44 9.28
N SER A 49 9.93 -1.27 10.56
CA SER A 49 8.63 -1.68 11.11
C SER A 49 7.49 -0.98 10.39
N ARG A 50 7.60 0.34 10.18
CA ARG A 50 6.57 1.11 9.50
C ARG A 50 6.41 0.71 8.03
N ALA A 51 7.51 0.47 7.32
CA ALA A 51 7.46 -0.03 5.95
C ALA A 51 6.77 -1.40 5.88
N LYS A 52 7.06 -2.30 6.83
CA LYS A 52 6.39 -3.59 6.92
C LYS A 52 4.89 -3.45 7.10
N ASP A 53 4.45 -2.58 8.02
CA ASP A 53 3.01 -2.37 8.28
C ASP A 53 2.28 -1.88 7.01
N LEU A 54 2.89 -0.98 6.24
CA LEU A 54 2.33 -0.49 4.97
C LEU A 54 2.30 -1.58 3.88
N ILE A 55 3.31 -2.46 3.83
CA ILE A 55 3.31 -3.59 2.91
C ILE A 55 2.16 -4.55 3.27
N ASP A 56 1.95 -4.83 4.55
CA ASP A 56 0.86 -5.69 5.01
C ASP A 56 -0.52 -5.09 4.66
N GLU A 57 -0.69 -3.77 4.83
CA GLU A 57 -1.91 -3.03 4.42
C GLU A 57 -2.15 -3.12 2.92
N MET A 58 -1.11 -2.89 2.11
CA MET A 58 -1.19 -2.99 0.66
C MET A 58 -1.54 -4.39 0.18
N LEU A 59 -0.93 -5.43 0.78
CA LEU A 59 -1.25 -6.83 0.45
C LEU A 59 -2.71 -7.17 0.81
N HIS A 60 -3.19 -6.67 1.95
CA HIS A 60 -4.59 -6.81 2.33
C HIS A 60 -5.53 -6.10 1.35
N ALA A 61 -5.19 -4.88 0.93
CA ALA A 61 -5.98 -4.12 -0.04
C ALA A 61 -6.06 -4.81 -1.40
N ILE A 62 -4.94 -5.37 -1.89
CA ILE A 62 -4.90 -6.18 -3.12
C ILE A 62 -5.80 -7.41 -3.01
N GLY A 63 -5.71 -8.15 -1.90
CA GLY A 63 -6.57 -9.31 -1.68
C GLY A 63 -8.05 -8.94 -1.67
N ARG A 64 -8.40 -7.80 -1.07
CA ARG A 64 -9.78 -7.29 -1.04
C ARG A 64 -10.27 -6.85 -2.42
N LEU A 65 -9.41 -6.27 -3.26
CA LEU A 65 -9.75 -5.97 -4.65
C LEU A 65 -10.05 -7.22 -5.46
N ASP A 66 -9.33 -8.31 -5.23
CA ASP A 66 -9.61 -9.58 -5.89
C ASP A 66 -10.93 -10.20 -5.44
N GLU A 67 -11.40 -9.93 -4.21
CA GLU A 67 -12.73 -10.33 -3.73
C GLU A 67 -13.88 -9.49 -4.33
N LEU A 68 -13.58 -8.26 -4.78
CA LEU A 68 -14.55 -7.33 -5.39
C LEU A 68 -14.65 -7.48 -6.92
N ARG A 69 -13.87 -8.40 -7.51
CA ARG A 69 -13.75 -8.69 -8.94
C ARG A 69 -14.55 -9.91 -9.37
#